data_AF-A0A6A3C9V7-F1
#
_entry.id   AF-A0A6A3C9V7-F1
#
_cell.length_a   1.000
_cell.length_b   1.000
_cell.length_c   1.000
_cell.angle_alpha   90.00
_cell.angle_beta   90.00
_cell.angle_gamma   90.00
#
_symmetry.space_group_name_H-M   'P 1'
#
loop_
_entity.id
_entity.type
_entity.pdbx_description
1 polymer ?
#
loop_
_entity_poly.entity_id
_entity_poly.type
_entity_poly.pdbx_seq_one_letter_code
_entity_poly.pdbx_strand_id
1 'polypeptide(L)'
;MWNPRLISEDAGDGVNVRQLRRYFLCSFTTVYSMRPLAAGAVLMLSRVFYDDKDRLGKYLLAKELVSRPDAEELEIIFGNAGEKSEQGPSLFSQAAVIFSSLNRFMKAISK
;
A
#
# COMPACT_ATOMS: atom_id res chain seq x y z
N MET A 1 -44.39 -4.92 17.84
CA MET A 1 -43.73 -3.87 18.64
C MET A 1 -42.23 -4.14 18.57
N TRP A 2 -41.44 -3.30 17.92
CA TRP A 2 -40.00 -3.52 17.68
C TRP A 2 -39.20 -2.90 18.82
N ASN A 3 -38.31 -3.66 19.48
CA ASN A 3 -37.54 -3.17 20.62
C ASN A 3 -36.35 -2.31 20.13
N PRO A 4 -36.33 -0.99 20.40
CA PRO A 4 -35.27 -0.09 19.90
C PRO A 4 -33.87 -0.48 20.37
N ARG A 5 -33.77 -1.14 21.52
CA ARG A 5 -32.50 -1.55 22.14
C ARG A 5 -31.79 -2.69 21.41
N LEU A 6 -32.52 -3.48 20.63
CA LEU A 6 -31.95 -4.51 19.76
C LEU A 6 -31.38 -3.92 18.47
N ILE A 7 -31.90 -2.76 18.03
CA ILE A 7 -31.39 -2.03 16.86
C ILE A 7 -30.21 -1.14 17.24
N SER A 8 -30.24 -0.50 18.42
CA SER A 8 -29.20 0.44 18.85
C SER A 8 -27.89 -0.22 19.22
N GLU A 9 -27.80 -1.56 19.15
CA GLU A 9 -26.64 -2.34 19.59
C GLU A 9 -26.19 -2.07 21.04
N ASP A 10 -27.05 -1.48 21.87
CA ASP A 10 -26.74 -1.07 23.26
C ASP A 10 -27.32 -2.01 24.32
N ALA A 11 -28.04 -3.07 23.92
CA ALA A 11 -28.55 -4.07 24.85
C ALA A 11 -28.31 -5.51 24.40
N GLY A 12 -27.98 -6.36 25.38
CA GLY A 12 -27.75 -7.79 25.23
C GLY A 12 -26.28 -8.19 25.26
N ASP A 13 -26.01 -9.49 25.42
CA ASP A 13 -24.65 -10.03 25.55
C ASP A 13 -23.76 -9.71 24.33
N GLY A 14 -24.38 -9.44 23.17
CA GLY A 14 -23.69 -9.02 21.96
C GLY A 14 -22.94 -7.68 22.07
N VAL A 15 -23.30 -6.79 23.01
CA VAL A 15 -22.56 -5.53 23.24
C VAL A 15 -21.22 -5.82 23.89
N ASN A 16 -21.24 -6.61 24.95
CA ASN A 16 -20.03 -7.06 25.64
C ASN A 16 -19.13 -7.85 24.69
N VAL A 17 -19.66 -8.78 23.90
CA VAL A 17 -18.86 -9.56 22.95
C VAL A 17 -18.23 -8.68 21.85
N ARG A 18 -18.97 -7.70 21.30
CA ARG A 18 -18.42 -6.74 20.31
C ARG A 18 -17.36 -5.83 20.92
N GLN A 19 -17.59 -5.31 22.13
CA GLN A 19 -16.61 -4.49 22.85
C GLN A 19 -15.37 -5.30 23.17
N LEU A 20 -15.51 -6.52 23.68
CA LEU A 20 -14.39 -7.42 24.00
C LEU A 20 -13.59 -7.74 22.74
N ARG A 21 -14.25 -8.06 21.61
CA ARG A 21 -13.58 -8.21 20.31
C ARG A 21 -12.84 -6.94 19.88
N ARG A 22 -13.45 -5.75 20.03
CA ARG A 22 -12.82 -4.49 19.65
C ARG A 22 -11.59 -4.19 20.50
N TYR A 23 -11.71 -4.28 21.83
CA TYR A 23 -10.59 -4.05 22.75
C TYR A 23 -9.50 -5.11 22.61
N PHE A 24 -9.88 -6.37 22.43
CA PHE A 24 -8.94 -7.47 22.19
C PHE A 24 -8.21 -7.32 20.87
N LEU A 25 -8.88 -6.93 19.78
CA LEU A 25 -8.24 -6.74 18.48
C LEU A 25 -7.46 -5.42 18.36
N CYS A 26 -7.79 -4.40 19.15
CA CYS A 26 -7.08 -3.13 19.15
C CYS A 26 -5.61 -3.25 19.59
N SER A 27 -5.24 -4.27 20.37
CA SER A 27 -3.85 -4.52 20.77
C SER A 27 -3.04 -5.22 19.68
N PHE A 28 -3.69 -5.89 18.73
CA PHE A 28 -3.01 -6.49 17.59
C PHE A 28 -2.78 -5.44 16.52
N THR A 29 -1.57 -4.89 16.49
CA THR A 29 -1.10 -4.16 15.32
C THR A 29 -0.85 -5.18 14.21
N THR A 30 -1.42 -4.95 13.02
CA THR A 30 -1.05 -5.73 11.82
C THR A 30 0.38 -5.36 11.41
N VAL A 31 1.35 -5.92 12.12
CA VAL A 31 2.74 -6.08 11.65
C VAL A 31 2.62 -7.03 10.46
N TYR A 32 3.10 -6.78 9.26
CA TYR A 32 2.93 -7.68 8.09
C TYR A 32 1.51 -7.72 7.52
N SER A 33 1.17 -6.67 6.76
CA SER A 33 0.14 -6.78 5.72
C SER A 33 0.83 -6.89 4.35
N MET A 34 0.44 -7.90 3.58
CA MET A 34 0.83 -8.05 2.18
C MET A 34 -0.41 -7.78 1.33
N ARG A 35 -0.33 -6.78 0.44
CA ARG A 35 -1.41 -6.48 -0.50
C ARG A 35 -0.99 -6.96 -1.90
N PRO A 36 -1.64 -7.99 -2.45
CA PRO A 36 -1.37 -8.42 -3.81
C PRO A 36 -1.90 -7.38 -4.81
N LEU A 37 -1.14 -7.16 -5.88
CA LEU A 37 -1.40 -6.29 -7.02
C LEU A 37 -1.16 -7.10 -8.30
N ALA A 38 -1.66 -6.63 -9.43
CA ALA A 38 -1.57 -7.39 -10.70
C ALA A 38 -0.12 -7.66 -11.16
N ALA A 39 0.84 -6.82 -10.76
CA ALA A 39 2.24 -6.92 -11.16
C ALA A 39 3.18 -7.31 -10.00
N GLY A 40 2.65 -7.63 -8.82
CA GLY A 40 3.45 -8.00 -7.65
C GLY A 40 2.73 -7.77 -6.33
N ALA A 41 3.47 -7.46 -5.28
CA ALA A 41 2.93 -7.30 -3.94
C ALA A 41 3.56 -6.13 -3.18
N VAL A 42 2.76 -5.46 -2.34
CA VAL A 42 3.29 -4.47 -1.39
C VAL A 42 3.27 -5.09 0.00
N LEU A 43 4.43 -5.15 0.65
CA LEU A 43 4.62 -5.71 1.98
C LEU A 43 4.95 -4.58 2.94
N MET A 44 3.97 -4.27 3.78
CA MET A 44 4.00 -3.20 4.77
C MET A 44 4.32 -1.80 4.18
N LEU A 45 4.27 -0.80 5.05
CA LEU A 45 4.32 0.65 4.82
C LEU A 45 5.50 1.18 3.97
N SER A 46 6.32 0.36 3.32
CA SER A 46 7.56 0.84 2.69
C SER A 46 8.17 -0.09 1.63
N ARG A 47 7.91 -1.40 1.65
CA ARG A 47 8.61 -2.34 0.76
C ARG A 47 7.69 -2.82 -0.35
N VAL A 48 8.11 -2.59 -1.59
CA VAL A 48 7.42 -3.04 -2.79
C VAL A 48 8.16 -4.23 -3.37
N PHE A 49 7.42 -5.23 -3.80
CA PHE A 49 7.93 -6.47 -4.36
C PHE A 49 7.31 -6.76 -5.73
N TYR A 50 8.11 -7.34 -6.62
CA TYR A 50 7.64 -7.95 -7.86
C TYR A 50 7.41 -9.45 -7.67
N ASP A 51 6.48 -9.99 -8.45
CA ASP A 51 6.40 -11.43 -8.63
C ASP A 51 7.65 -11.94 -9.37
N ASP A 52 8.27 -12.97 -8.83
CA ASP A 52 9.37 -13.68 -9.48
C ASP A 52 8.79 -14.54 -10.62
N LYS A 53 9.09 -14.18 -11.87
CA LYS A 53 8.62 -14.91 -13.06
C LYS A 53 9.30 -16.27 -13.21
N ASP A 54 10.52 -16.41 -12.71
CA ASP A 54 11.32 -17.63 -12.84
C ASP A 54 10.97 -18.66 -11.74
N ARG A 55 10.48 -18.18 -10.59
CA ARG A 55 10.14 -19.01 -9.42
C ARG A 55 8.78 -18.65 -8.87
N LEU A 56 7.78 -19.49 -9.20
CA LEU A 56 6.43 -19.36 -8.69
C LEU A 56 6.39 -19.29 -7.15
N GLY A 57 5.65 -18.32 -6.62
CA GLY A 57 5.46 -18.12 -5.18
C GLY A 57 6.61 -17.40 -4.46
N LYS A 58 7.59 -16.87 -5.20
CA LYS A 58 8.65 -16.02 -4.66
C LYS A 58 8.49 -14.58 -5.12
N TYR A 59 9.00 -13.68 -4.30
CA TYR A 59 8.93 -12.25 -4.52
C TYR A 59 10.34 -11.66 -4.58
N LEU A 60 10.57 -10.78 -5.55
CA LEU A 60 11.81 -10.02 -5.68
C LEU A 60 11.61 -8.63 -5.11
N LEU A 61 12.55 -8.16 -4.29
CA LEU A 61 12.48 -6.81 -3.72
C LEU A 61 12.63 -5.79 -4.86
N ALA A 62 11.57 -5.00 -5.10
CA ALA A 62 11.56 -3.97 -6.12
C ALA A 62 12.24 -2.70 -5.61
N LYS A 63 11.75 -2.20 -4.47
CA LYS A 63 12.18 -0.94 -3.88
C LYS A 63 11.79 -0.86 -2.41
N GLU A 64 12.68 -0.30 -1.59
CA GLU A 64 12.42 0.08 -0.21
C GLU A 64 12.24 1.60 -0.12
N LEU A 65 11.18 2.03 0.55
CA LEU A 65 10.80 3.42 0.73
C LEU A 65 10.77 3.76 2.22
N VAL A 66 10.77 5.04 2.55
CA VAL A 66 10.65 5.48 3.96
C VAL A 66 9.19 5.45 4.43
N SER A 67 8.26 5.67 3.51
CA SER A 67 6.82 5.77 3.76
C SER A 67 6.00 4.97 2.76
N ARG A 68 4.70 4.84 3.04
CA ARG A 68 3.79 4.03 2.23
C ARG A 68 3.70 4.65 0.83
N PRO A 69 3.93 3.88 -0.23
CA PRO A 69 3.83 4.40 -1.58
C PRO A 69 2.38 4.75 -1.93
N ASP A 70 2.22 5.91 -2.54
CA ASP A 70 0.96 6.36 -3.15
C ASP A 70 0.71 5.62 -4.49
N ALA A 71 -0.51 5.75 -5.03
CA ALA A 71 -0.89 5.08 -6.27
C ALA A 71 0.03 5.44 -7.46
N GLU A 72 0.37 6.72 -7.62
CA GLU A 72 1.29 7.19 -8.67
C GLU A 72 2.70 6.59 -8.51
N GLU A 73 3.19 6.48 -7.28
CA GLU A 73 4.51 5.90 -7.01
C GLU A 73 4.53 4.40 -7.34
N LEU A 74 3.44 3.68 -7.04
CA LEU A 74 3.28 2.28 -7.43
C LEU A 74 3.26 2.13 -8.95
N GLU A 75 2.56 3.00 -9.68
CA GLU A 75 2.54 2.99 -11.15
C GLU A 75 3.92 3.23 -11.74
N ILE A 76 4.72 4.15 -11.17
CA ILE A 76 6.10 4.38 -11.62
C ILE A 76 6.99 3.17 -11.33
N ILE A 77 6.85 2.54 -10.16
CA ILE A 77 7.63 1.36 -9.79
C ILE A 77 7.28 0.21 -10.74
N PHE A 78 6.00 -0.18 -10.84
CA PHE A 78 5.56 -1.27 -11.70
C PHE A 78 5.69 -0.97 -13.19
N GLY A 79 5.53 0.29 -13.63
CA GLY A 79 5.73 0.73 -15.01
C GLY A 79 7.19 0.59 -15.47
N ASN A 80 8.15 0.95 -14.61
CA ASN A 80 9.58 0.72 -14.88
C ASN A 80 9.95 -0.77 -14.89
N ALA A 81 9.16 -1.65 -14.26
CA ALA A 81 9.43 -3.08 -14.24
C ALA A 81 9.21 -3.75 -15.60
N GLY A 82 8.27 -3.21 -16.40
CA GLY A 82 8.04 -3.65 -17.78
C GLY A 82 9.16 -3.22 -18.74
N GLU A 83 9.79 -2.07 -18.50
CA GLU A 83 10.84 -1.52 -19.38
C GLU A 83 12.25 -2.02 -19.06
N LYS A 84 12.51 -2.41 -17.80
CA LYS A 84 13.83 -2.92 -17.37
C LYS A 84 14.23 -4.26 -17.96
N SER A 85 13.31 -5.01 -18.55
CA SER A 85 13.67 -6.27 -19.22
C SER A 85 14.26 -6.09 -20.62
N GLU A 86 14.17 -4.90 -21.23
CA GLU A 86 14.65 -4.72 -22.63
C GLU A 86 15.61 -3.54 -22.88
N GLN A 87 15.69 -2.51 -22.02
CA GLN A 87 16.63 -1.40 -22.28
C GLN A 87 17.31 -0.93 -20.99
N GLY A 88 18.65 -0.87 -21.00
CA GLY A 88 19.48 -0.34 -19.91
C GLY A 88 19.05 1.06 -19.45
N PRO A 89 19.48 1.51 -18.26
CA PRO A 89 18.90 2.63 -17.52
C PRO A 89 18.83 3.89 -18.39
N SER A 90 17.64 4.17 -18.93
CA SER A 90 17.45 5.26 -19.88
C SER A 90 17.44 6.57 -19.10
N LEU A 91 18.37 7.46 -19.44
CA LEU A 91 18.55 8.80 -18.87
C LEU A 91 17.25 9.64 -18.88
N PHE A 92 16.30 9.27 -19.75
CA PHE A 92 14.96 9.84 -19.83
C PHE A 92 14.09 9.55 -18.60
N SER A 93 14.16 8.35 -18.03
CA SER A 93 13.43 8.01 -16.79
C SER A 93 13.90 8.87 -15.61
N GLN A 94 15.20 9.13 -15.53
CA GLN A 94 15.79 10.00 -14.51
C GLN A 94 15.40 11.47 -14.72
N ALA A 95 15.32 11.93 -15.97
CA ALA A 95 14.85 13.28 -16.30
C ALA A 95 13.38 13.49 -15.91
N ALA A 96 12.49 12.53 -16.20
CA ALA A 96 11.07 12.62 -15.84
C ALA A 96 10.84 12.73 -14.33
N VAL A 97 11.63 12.01 -13.53
CA VAL A 97 11.62 12.10 -12.07
C VAL A 97 12.01 13.51 -11.59
N ILE A 98 13.04 14.12 -12.19
CA ILE A 98 13.49 15.48 -11.85
C ILE A 98 12.45 16.53 -12.25
N PHE A 99 11.78 16.39 -13.40
CA PHE A 99 10.72 17.31 -13.81
C PHE A 99 9.48 17.24 -12.91
N SER A 100 9.09 16.03 -12.48
CA SER A 100 7.96 15.84 -11.57
C SER A 100 8.21 16.47 -10.18
N SER A 101 9.44 16.38 -9.65
CA SER A 101 9.81 16.94 -8.35
C SER A 101 9.85 18.47 -8.38
N LEU A 102 10.30 19.06 -9.50
CA LEU A 102 10.24 20.50 -9.76
C LEU A 102 8.80 21.03 -9.83
N ASN A 103 7.90 20.32 -10.53
CA ASN A 103 6.49 20.72 -10.61
C ASN A 103 5.79 20.66 -9.24
N ARG A 104 6.12 19.65 -8.43
CA ARG A 104 5.62 19.52 -7.05
C ARG A 104 6.16 20.61 -6.13
N PHE A 105 7.44 20.95 -6.27
CA PHE A 105 8.08 22.06 -5.55
C PHE A 105 7.44 23.41 -5.89
N MET A 106 7.21 23.69 -7.18
CA MET A 106 6.53 24.92 -7.60
C MET A 106 5.11 25.01 -7.06
N LYS A 107 4.34 23.91 -7.08
CA LYS A 107 3.00 23.86 -6.47
C LYS A 107 3.00 24.04 -4.96
N ALA A 108 4.06 23.62 -4.27
CA ALA A 108 4.19 23.79 -2.82
C ALA A 108 4.53 25.24 -2.42
N ILE A 109 5.21 25.98 -3.30
CA ILE A 109 5.57 27.39 -3.07
C ILE A 109 4.48 28.35 -3.54
N SER A 110 3.61 27.94 -4.48
CA SER A 110 2.55 28.81 -5.00
C SER A 110 1.33 28.94 -4.05
N LYS A 111 1.53 28.83 -2.73
CA LYS A 111 0.47 28.99 -1.72
C LYS A 111 0.77 30.19 -0.82
#